data_AF-A0A920Q8U0-F1
#
_entry.id   AF-A0A920Q8U0-F1
#
_cell.length_a   1.000
_cell.length_b   1.000
_cell.length_c   1.000
_cell.angle_alpha   90.00
_cell.angle_beta   90.00
_cell.angle_gamma   90.00
#
_symmetry.space_group_name_H-M   'P 1'
#
loop_
_entity.id
_entity.type
_entity.pdbx_description
1 polymer ?
#
loop_
_entity_poly.entity_id
_entity_poly.type
_entity_poly.pdbx_seq_one_letter_code
_entity_poly.pdbx_strand_id
1 'polypeptide(L)' 'MPGVKGVKANSMKEMTEKLSTALKDQMENGESTFIEVVLNQELGEPFRRDAMKAPVPVAGINKDDMQLQQC' A
#
# COMPACT_ATOMS: atom_id res chain seq x y z
N MET A 1 6.52 -16.30 16.99
CA MET A 1 5.49 -15.44 16.38
C MET A 1 4.28 -16.32 16.13
N PRO A 2 3.09 -15.99 16.64
CA PRO A 2 1.88 -16.73 16.28
C PRO A 2 1.76 -16.75 14.75
N GLY A 3 1.38 -17.91 14.19
CA GLY A 3 1.33 -18.12 12.75
C GLY A 3 0.36 -17.13 12.08
N VAL A 4 0.70 -16.70 10.87
CA VAL A 4 -0.16 -15.86 10.03
C VAL A 4 -0.76 -16.71 8.90
N LYS A 5 -2.05 -16.53 8.63
CA LYS A 5 -2.74 -17.21 7.54
C LYS A 5 -2.48 -16.49 6.22
N GLY A 6 -1.73 -17.11 5.31
CA GLY A 6 -1.40 -16.51 4.02
C GLY A 6 -2.48 -16.76 2.96
N VAL A 7 -2.96 -15.71 2.29
CA VAL A 7 -3.89 -15.78 1.15
C VAL A 7 -3.44 -14.87 0.02
N LYS A 8 -3.66 -15.27 -1.25
CA LYS A 8 -3.34 -14.46 -2.45
C LYS A 8 -4.60 -13.89 -3.08
N ALA A 9 -4.66 -12.64 -3.51
CA ALA A 9 -5.77 -12.07 -4.26
C ALA A 9 -5.30 -11.63 -5.66
N ASN A 10 -5.92 -12.17 -6.71
CA ASN A 10 -5.56 -11.90 -8.11
C ASN A 10 -6.54 -10.94 -8.81
N SER A 11 -7.60 -10.52 -8.12
CA SER A 11 -8.58 -9.58 -8.65
C SER A 11 -9.14 -8.69 -7.53
N MET A 12 -9.71 -7.55 -7.90
CA MET A 12 -10.36 -6.64 -6.95
C MET A 12 -11.52 -7.30 -6.20
N LYS A 13 -12.29 -8.16 -6.88
CA LYS A 13 -13.40 -8.90 -6.24
C LYS A 13 -12.87 -9.86 -5.17
N GLU A 14 -11.86 -10.65 -5.53
CA GLU A 14 -11.21 -11.60 -4.62
C GLU A 14 -10.55 -10.89 -3.43
N MET A 15 -9.98 -9.70 -3.65
CA MET A 15 -9.43 -8.86 -2.58
C MET A 15 -10.52 -8.46 -1.58
N THR A 16 -11.67 -7.97 -2.04
CA THR A 16 -12.79 -7.58 -1.17
C THR A 16 -13.31 -8.75 -0.33
N GLU A 17 -13.47 -9.92 -0.96
CA GLU A 17 -13.93 -11.14 -0.28
C GLU A 17 -12.91 -11.58 0.77
N LYS A 18 -11.63 -11.67 0.42
CA LYS A 18 -10.55 -12.10 1.33
C LYS A 18 -10.33 -11.13 2.48
N LEU A 19 -10.47 -9.83 2.23
CA LEU A 19 -10.42 -8.80 3.27
C LEU A 19 -11.58 -8.95 4.25
N SER A 20 -12.80 -9.18 3.74
CA SER A 20 -13.99 -9.36 4.59
C SER A 20 -13.85 -10.59 5.49
N THR A 21 -13.30 -11.68 4.97
CA THR A 21 -12.99 -12.88 5.75
C THR A 21 -11.88 -12.64 6.78
N ALA A 22 -10.78 -11.99 6.37
CA ALA A 22 -9.66 -11.67 7.27
C ALA A 22 -10.11 -10.84 8.49
N LEU A 23 -11.01 -9.88 8.29
CA LEU A 23 -11.56 -9.07 9.37
C LEU A 23 -12.38 -9.91 10.36
N LYS A 24 -13.22 -10.83 9.87
CA LYS A 24 -13.98 -11.75 10.73
C LYS A 24 -13.06 -12.68 11.49
N ASP A 25 -12.09 -13.30 10.81
CA ASP A 25 -11.11 -14.20 11.43
C ASP A 25 -10.29 -13.48 12.52
N GLN A 26 -9.93 -12.21 12.30
CA GLN A 26 -9.24 -11.39 13.28
C GLN A 26 -10.12 -11.06 14.49
N MET A 27 -11.39 -10.72 14.28
CA MET A 27 -12.33 -10.34 15.35
C MET A 27 -12.78 -11.54 16.20
N GLU A 28 -13.06 -12.67 15.56
CA GLU A 28 -13.67 -13.84 16.21
C GLU A 28 -12.60 -14.80 16.76
N ASN A 29 -11.50 -15.00 16.01
CA ASN A 29 -10.50 -16.03 16.31
C ASN A 29 -9.14 -15.45 16.71
N GLY A 30 -8.96 -14.13 16.66
CA GLY A 30 -7.66 -13.48 16.91
C GLY A 30 -6.58 -13.87 15.88
N GLU A 31 -6.98 -14.43 14.74
CA GLU A 31 -6.06 -14.92 13.72
C GLU A 31 -5.66 -13.80 12.77
N SER A 32 -4.36 -13.61 12.57
CA SER A 32 -3.83 -12.60 11.65
C SER A 32 -3.71 -13.18 10.23
N THR A 33 -4.32 -12.52 9.25
CA THR A 33 -4.26 -12.92 7.84
C THR A 33 -3.30 -12.03 7.05
N PHE A 34 -2.36 -12.64 6.33
CA PHE A 34 -1.48 -11.97 5.38
C PHE A 34 -2.08 -12.09 3.97
N ILE A 35 -2.43 -10.96 3.35
CA ILE A 35 -3.05 -10.91 2.02
C ILE A 35 -2.01 -10.42 1.00
N GLU A 36 -1.57 -11.31 0.11
CA GLU A 36 -0.73 -10.96 -1.04
C GLU A 36 -1.61 -10.53 -2.21
N VAL A 37 -1.62 -9.23 -2.53
CA VAL A 37 -2.40 -8.68 -3.64
C VAL A 37 -1.54 -8.63 -4.90
N VAL A 38 -1.94 -9.37 -5.93
CA VAL A 38 -1.26 -9.36 -7.22
C VAL A 38 -1.87 -8.22 -8.04
N LEU A 39 -1.14 -7.11 -8.15
CA LEU A 39 -1.49 -6.00 -9.02
C LEU A 39 -0.88 -6.23 -10.41
N ASN A 40 -1.61 -5.86 -11.46
CA ASN A 40 -1.06 -5.81 -12.81
C ASN A 40 0.19 -4.91 -12.80
N GLN A 41 1.33 -5.50 -13.17
CA GLN A 41 2.67 -4.98 -12.89
C GLN A 41 3.10 -3.82 -13.81
N GLU A 42 2.25 -3.38 -14.73
CA GLU A 42 2.48 -2.19 -15.53
C GLU A 42 2.10 -0.96 -14.69
N LEU A 43 2.98 -0.57 -13.78
CA LEU A 43 3.15 0.85 -13.46
C LEU A 43 3.59 1.52 -14.76
N GLY A 44 2.61 1.82 -15.60
CA GLY A 44 2.85 2.36 -16.93
C GLY A 44 3.62 3.66 -16.86
N GLU A 45 3.95 4.19 -18.04
CA GLU A 45 4.61 5.47 -18.20
C GLU A 45 4.09 6.64 -17.33
N PRO A 46 2.77 6.75 -17.01
CA PRO A 46 2.25 7.81 -16.14
C PRO A 46 2.88 7.84 -14.74
N PHE A 47 3.09 6.69 -14.10
CA PHE A 47 3.66 6.62 -12.76
C PHE A 47 5.17 6.86 -12.76
N ARG A 48 5.88 6.36 -13.78
CA ARG A 48 7.32 6.60 -13.94
C ARG A 48 7.63 8.08 -14.17
N ARG A 49 6.78 8.78 -14.91
CA ARG A 49 6.97 10.21 -15.20
C ARG A 49 6.70 11.08 -13.98
N ASP A 50 5.67 10.78 -13.17
CA ASP A 50 5.33 11.60 -12.01
C ASP A 50 6.36 11.44 -10.86
N ALA A 51 6.87 10.22 -10.65
CA ALA A 51 7.95 9.95 -9.69
C ALA A 51 9.30 10.57 -10.11
N MET A 52 9.52 10.78 -11.40
CA MET A 52 10.74 11.39 -11.96
C MET A 52 10.60 12.90 -12.18
N LYS A 53 9.40 13.47 -11.97
CA LYS A 53 9.15 14.89 -12.20
C LYS A 53 9.74 15.69 -11.05
N ALA A 54 10.64 16.62 -11.39
CA ALA A 54 11.18 17.55 -10.42
C ALA A 54 10.02 18.27 -9.69
N PRO A 55 10.11 18.47 -8.36
CA PRO A 55 9.08 19.16 -7.60
C PRO A 55 8.77 20.51 -8.24
N VAL A 56 7.48 20.75 -8.52
CA VAL A 56 7.05 22.04 -9.04
C VAL A 56 7.18 23.06 -7.89
N PRO A 57 7.93 24.16 -8.07
CA PRO A 57 8.01 25.19 -7.06
C PRO A 57 6.63 25.80 -6.84
N VAL A 58 5.99 25.45 -5.73
CA VAL A 58 4.79 26.12 -5.24
C VAL A 58 5.26 27.37 -4.49
N ALA A 59 4.85 28.54 -4.98
CA ALA A 59 5.17 29.82 -4.35
C ALA A 59 4.59 29.83 -2.92
N GLY A 60 5.47 29.78 -1.91
CA GLY A 60 5.08 29.81 -0.50
C GLY A 60 5.86 28.89 0.42
N ILE A 61 6.68 27.97 -0.08
CA ILE A 61 7.55 27.15 0.78
C ILE A 61 8.78 27.97 1.16
N ASN A 62 8.95 28.29 2.45
CA ASN A 62 10.19 28.85 2.96
C ASN A 62 11.20 27.72 3.16
N LYS A 63 12.46 27.92 2.76
CA LYS A 63 13.53 26.94 2.98
C LYS A 63 13.74 26.63 4.46
N ASP A 64 13.42 27.58 5.33
CA ASP A 64 13.51 27.43 6.77
C ASP A 64 12.49 26.43 7.34
N ASP A 65 11.42 26.11 6.59
CA ASP A 65 10.40 25.13 6.99
C ASP A 65 10.85 23.67 6.71
N MET A 66 11.94 23.47 5.96
CA MET A 66 12.42 22.14 5.58
C MET A 66 13.20 21.50 6.73
N GLN A 67 12.79 20.30 7.14
CA GLN A 67 13.52 19.46 8.10
C GLN A 67 14.41 18.45 7.37
N LEU A 68 15.62 18.19 7.89
CA LEU A 68 16.53 17.16 7.35
C LEU A 68 15.88 15.78 7.46
N GLN A 69 15.80 15.10 6.33
CA GLN A 69 15.31 13.73 6.25
C GLN A 69 16.31 12.81 6.96
N GLN A 70 15.89 12.16 8.05
CA GLN A 70 16.72 11.19 8.76
C GLN A 70 16.65 9.85 8.02
N CYS A 71 17.82 9.29 7.67
CA CYS A 71 17.96 7.96 7.10
C CYS A 71 17.75 6.86 8.15
#